data_AF-A0A841SRW7-F1
#
_entry.id   AF-A0A841SRW7-F1
#
_cell.length_a   1.000
_cell.length_b   1.000
_cell.length_c   1.000
_cell.angle_alpha   90.00
_cell.angle_beta   90.00
_cell.angle_gamma   90.00
#
_symmetry.space_group_name_H-M   'P 1'
#
loop_
_entity.id
_entity.type
_entity.pdbx_description
1 polymer ?
#
loop_
_entity_poly.entity_id
_entity_poly.type
_entity_poly.pdbx_seq_one_letter_code
_entity_poly.pdbx_strand_id
1 'polypeptide(L)'
;MTTYFRRKLALLALLSFAVPATASADLARDARSIVFKVYNAADSLPLEYKAELSGSARFSVEWRRTVGQGAASLAVDADSAFTYVSDGVRLAVLPSGVPADAGSLVSSARPAADSGLSIESNRLQSREPGNAWTYEIQGEPSLRSDTLQADASGNWYIQGSKGNWYSVDAGGKERFSLRFGDEPSRSVPACVVAPSGDSACLSADWGLIGIREKSDSPRLFLDGRELFMARKPVVAQGTTLVPMRGVLEKLGAMVQWDSASQTVTVAKGSAKLKLKLGAKQAVVGTRSVTLASPARVHDGSVYVPLRVVSEAVGSDIAWEGPTRTIQIVARTDNGG
;
A
#
# COMPACT_ATOMS: atom_id res chain seq x y z
N MET A 1 -11.32 -63.60 39.91
CA MET A 1 -10.71 -63.46 38.56
C MET A 1 -11.80 -62.92 37.63
N THR A 2 -11.83 -61.60 37.41
CA THR A 2 -11.26 -60.85 36.28
C THR A 2 -12.12 -60.87 35.00
N THR A 3 -12.38 -59.66 34.49
CA THR A 3 -12.53 -59.27 33.07
C THR A 3 -13.94 -59.34 32.43
N TYR A 4 -14.66 -58.22 32.25
CA TYR A 4 -14.63 -57.25 31.11
C TYR A 4 -15.06 -57.86 29.76
N PHE A 5 -16.19 -57.41 29.17
CA PHE A 5 -16.19 -56.69 27.88
C PHE A 5 -17.53 -56.01 27.53
N ARG A 6 -17.39 -54.80 27.00
CA ARG A 6 -18.40 -53.78 26.67
C ARG A 6 -19.13 -54.06 25.34
N ARG A 7 -20.42 -53.73 25.24
CA ARG A 7 -21.10 -53.45 23.96
C ARG A 7 -21.03 -51.96 23.64
N LYS A 8 -20.50 -51.66 22.44
CA LYS A 8 -20.44 -50.34 21.80
C LYS A 8 -21.87 -49.85 21.49
N LEU A 9 -22.19 -48.61 21.85
CA LEU A 9 -23.19 -47.81 21.16
C LEU A 9 -22.55 -46.47 20.79
N ALA A 10 -22.81 -46.04 19.57
CA ALA A 10 -22.09 -45.01 18.83
C ALA A 10 -22.13 -43.64 19.52
N LEU A 11 -20.96 -43.03 19.68
CA LEU A 11 -20.82 -41.62 20.03
C LEU A 11 -21.13 -40.79 18.78
N LEU A 12 -22.14 -39.92 18.89
CA LEU A 12 -22.41 -38.87 17.91
C LEU A 12 -21.19 -37.93 17.90
N ALA A 13 -20.34 -38.04 16.89
CA ALA A 13 -19.28 -37.07 16.66
C ALA A 13 -19.93 -35.82 16.06
N LEU A 14 -20.34 -34.89 16.93
CA LEU A 14 -20.50 -33.49 16.55
C LEU A 14 -19.12 -33.01 16.14
N LEU A 15 -18.89 -32.91 14.82
CA LEU A 15 -17.83 -32.10 14.25
C LEU A 15 -18.10 -30.65 14.64
N SER A 16 -17.63 -30.25 15.82
CA SER A 16 -17.37 -28.85 16.11
C SER A 16 -16.30 -28.41 15.13
N PHE A 17 -16.71 -27.81 14.01
CA PHE A 17 -15.85 -26.90 13.29
C PHE A 17 -15.48 -25.81 14.30
N ALA A 18 -14.27 -25.88 14.84
CA ALA A 18 -13.69 -24.77 15.55
C ALA A 18 -13.58 -23.62 14.53
N VAL A 19 -14.51 -22.66 14.61
CA VAL A 19 -14.34 -21.36 14.00
C VAL A 19 -13.05 -20.79 14.61
N PRO A 20 -11.98 -20.55 13.83
CA PRO A 20 -10.78 -19.95 14.39
C PRO A 20 -11.15 -18.63 15.07
N ALA A 21 -10.68 -18.48 16.30
CA ALA A 21 -10.94 -17.32 17.13
C ALA A 21 -10.59 -16.01 16.39
N THR A 22 -11.47 -15.05 16.58
CA THR A 22 -11.61 -13.76 15.93
C THR A 22 -10.33 -12.91 15.89
N ALA A 23 -9.79 -12.67 14.69
CA ALA A 23 -8.77 -11.65 14.46
C ALA A 23 -9.26 -10.21 14.77
N SER A 24 -10.58 -9.99 14.84
CA SER A 24 -11.16 -8.66 15.08
C SER A 24 -10.98 -8.15 16.52
N ALA A 25 -10.75 -9.03 17.50
CA ALA A 25 -10.63 -8.64 18.91
C ALA A 25 -9.29 -7.97 19.23
N ASP A 26 -8.19 -8.43 18.63
CA ASP A 26 -6.87 -7.83 18.83
C ASP A 26 -6.75 -6.44 18.17
N LEU A 27 -7.38 -6.26 16.99
CA LEU A 27 -7.36 -4.97 16.27
C LEU A 27 -8.19 -3.89 16.96
N ALA A 28 -9.25 -4.27 17.68
CA ALA A 28 -10.07 -3.34 18.46
C ALA A 28 -9.29 -2.71 19.64
N ARG A 29 -8.28 -3.41 20.18
CA ARG A 29 -7.41 -2.87 21.24
C ARG A 29 -6.41 -1.84 20.72
N ASP A 30 -6.04 -1.94 19.43
CA ASP A 30 -5.13 -1.04 18.74
C ASP A 30 -5.87 0.10 18.01
N ALA A 31 -7.02 0.54 18.52
CA ALA A 31 -7.84 1.56 17.89
C ALA A 31 -7.43 2.99 18.30
N ARG A 32 -7.46 3.91 17.33
CA ARG A 32 -7.21 5.34 17.55
C ARG A 32 -8.37 6.19 17.09
N SER A 33 -8.86 7.07 17.96
CA SER A 33 -9.85 8.08 17.61
C SER A 33 -9.23 9.19 16.75
N ILE A 34 -9.94 9.54 15.68
CA ILE A 34 -9.64 10.61 14.74
C ILE A 34 -10.76 11.63 14.83
N VAL A 35 -10.40 12.88 15.11
CA VAL A 35 -11.33 14.01 15.09
C VAL A 35 -11.02 14.88 13.88
N PHE A 36 -12.05 15.21 13.11
CA PHE A 36 -12.03 16.18 12.01
C PHE A 36 -12.79 17.41 12.45
N LYS A 37 -12.13 18.56 12.47
CA LYS A 37 -12.76 19.85 12.79
C LYS A 37 -12.98 20.62 11.51
N VAL A 38 -14.23 20.89 11.20
CA VAL A 38 -14.64 21.57 9.97
C VAL A 38 -15.18 22.93 10.35
N TYR A 39 -14.55 23.98 9.81
CA TYR A 39 -14.87 25.36 10.12
C TYR A 39 -15.71 25.93 8.98
N ASN A 40 -16.97 26.24 9.28
CA ASN A 40 -17.86 26.94 8.36
C ASN A 40 -17.82 28.44 8.70
N ALA A 41 -17.77 29.31 7.69
CA ALA A 41 -17.73 30.76 7.86
C ALA A 41 -18.95 31.32 8.63
N ALA A 42 -20.07 30.59 8.65
CA ALA A 42 -21.30 30.96 9.33
C ALA A 42 -21.38 30.50 10.80
N ASP A 43 -20.52 29.58 11.25
CA ASP A 43 -20.64 28.91 12.54
C ASP A 43 -19.55 29.38 13.53
N SER A 44 -19.92 29.64 14.78
CA SER A 44 -18.98 30.10 15.82
C SER A 44 -18.10 28.98 16.40
N LEU A 45 -18.47 27.72 16.18
CA LEU A 45 -17.73 26.53 16.62
C LEU A 45 -17.61 25.55 15.45
N PRO A 46 -16.47 24.83 15.32
CA PRO A 46 -16.31 23.85 14.26
C PRO A 46 -17.23 22.65 14.47
N LEU A 47 -17.76 22.12 13.37
CA LEU A 47 -18.39 20.80 13.37
C LEU A 47 -17.31 19.74 13.56
N GLU A 48 -17.55 18.81 14.48
CA GLU A 48 -16.62 17.71 14.76
C GLU A 48 -17.14 16.40 14.19
N TYR A 49 -16.42 15.84 13.21
CA TYR A 49 -16.64 14.48 12.74
C TYR A 49 -15.64 13.54 13.40
N LYS A 50 -16.09 12.34 13.75
CA LYS A 50 -15.25 11.34 14.43
C LYS A 50 -15.14 10.08 13.58
N ALA A 51 -13.95 9.53 13.53
CA ALA A 51 -13.69 8.20 13.03
C ALA A 51 -12.79 7.43 13.99
N GLU A 52 -12.84 6.11 13.92
CA GLU A 52 -12.00 5.20 14.68
C GLU A 52 -11.19 4.35 13.70
N LEU A 53 -9.86 4.39 13.83
CA LEU A 53 -8.95 3.54 13.05
C LEU A 53 -8.48 2.38 13.92
N SER A 54 -9.01 1.19 13.68
CA SER A 54 -8.48 -0.07 14.24
C SER A 54 -7.26 -0.53 13.45
N GLY A 55 -6.31 -1.19 14.12
CA GLY A 55 -5.00 -1.51 13.53
C GLY A 55 -4.02 -0.31 13.50
N SER A 56 -4.27 0.71 14.32
CA SER A 56 -3.47 1.94 14.37
C SER A 56 -2.03 1.75 14.85
N ALA A 57 -1.69 0.58 15.41
CA ALA A 57 -0.31 0.18 15.64
C ALA A 57 0.47 0.12 14.32
N ARG A 58 -0.16 -0.41 13.27
CA ARG A 58 0.44 -0.64 11.94
C ARG A 58 0.06 0.43 10.91
N PHE A 59 -1.09 1.07 11.05
CA PHE A 59 -1.59 2.06 10.08
C PHE A 59 -1.71 3.45 10.71
N SER A 60 -1.55 4.49 9.90
CA SER A 60 -1.74 5.89 10.30
C SER A 60 -2.56 6.65 9.26
N VAL A 61 -3.30 7.67 9.73
CA VAL A 61 -3.73 8.76 8.85
C VAL A 61 -2.52 9.66 8.63
N GLU A 62 -1.93 9.58 7.45
CA GLU A 62 -0.65 10.20 7.13
C GLU A 62 -0.81 11.65 6.70
N TRP A 63 -1.88 11.95 5.96
CA TRP A 63 -2.16 13.27 5.45
C TRP A 63 -3.66 13.51 5.38
N ARG A 64 -4.03 14.79 5.39
CA ARG A 64 -5.41 15.26 5.30
C ARG A 64 -5.45 16.53 4.47
N ARG A 65 -6.53 16.73 3.73
CA ARG A 65 -6.77 17.95 2.97
C ARG A 65 -8.22 18.38 3.11
N THR A 66 -8.42 19.66 3.36
CA THR A 66 -9.72 20.28 3.16
C THR A 66 -10.01 20.32 1.66
N VAL A 67 -11.25 20.04 1.30
CA VAL A 67 -11.75 20.12 -0.07
C VAL A 67 -12.89 21.13 -0.10
N GLY A 68 -13.11 21.74 -1.25
CA GLY A 68 -14.24 22.65 -1.44
C GLY A 68 -15.57 21.90 -1.38
N GLN A 69 -16.65 22.67 -1.35
CA GLN A 69 -18.00 22.12 -1.34
C GLN A 69 -18.27 21.36 -2.65
N GLY A 70 -19.04 20.27 -2.58
CA GLY A 70 -19.37 19.48 -3.77
C GLY A 70 -18.28 18.51 -4.24
N ALA A 71 -17.32 18.16 -3.38
CA ALA A 71 -16.37 17.10 -3.70
C ALA A 71 -17.08 15.75 -3.81
N ALA A 72 -17.22 15.22 -5.03
CA ALA A 72 -18.17 14.14 -5.32
C ALA A 72 -17.54 12.86 -5.89
N SER A 73 -16.30 12.91 -6.38
CA SER A 73 -15.65 11.76 -7.01
C SER A 73 -14.22 11.60 -6.54
N LEU A 74 -13.83 10.36 -6.23
CA LEU A 74 -12.45 9.98 -5.93
C LEU A 74 -12.06 8.79 -6.82
N ALA A 75 -10.88 8.87 -7.42
CA ALA A 75 -10.31 7.82 -8.25
C ALA A 75 -8.80 7.74 -8.06
N VAL A 76 -8.20 6.62 -8.44
CA VAL A 76 -6.75 6.48 -8.58
C VAL A 76 -6.39 6.41 -10.06
N ASP A 77 -5.34 7.12 -10.47
CA ASP A 77 -4.83 7.08 -11.83
C ASP A 77 -3.70 6.04 -12.02
N ALA A 78 -3.20 5.92 -13.25
CA ALA A 78 -2.14 4.98 -13.60
C ALA A 78 -0.81 5.25 -12.89
N ASP A 79 -0.59 6.48 -12.43
CA ASP A 79 0.62 6.90 -11.71
C ASP A 79 0.44 6.81 -10.19
N SER A 80 -0.65 6.17 -9.73
CA SER A 80 -1.05 6.03 -8.33
C SER A 80 -1.45 7.34 -7.65
N ALA A 81 -1.64 8.44 -8.38
CA ALA A 81 -2.16 9.66 -7.79
C ALA A 81 -3.67 9.55 -7.56
N PHE A 82 -4.11 10.06 -6.41
CA PHE A 82 -5.51 10.15 -6.06
C PHE A 82 -6.09 11.41 -6.69
N THR A 83 -7.04 11.24 -7.59
CA THR A 83 -7.71 12.34 -8.29
C THR A 83 -9.12 12.52 -7.75
N TYR A 84 -9.52 13.78 -7.54
CA TYR A 84 -10.85 14.14 -7.08
C TYR A 84 -11.37 15.39 -7.78
N VAL A 85 -12.68 15.58 -7.78
CA VAL A 85 -13.32 16.79 -8.31
C VAL A 85 -13.81 17.63 -7.14
N SER A 86 -13.51 18.92 -7.14
CA SER A 86 -14.01 19.93 -6.19
C SER A 86 -14.40 21.16 -6.99
N ASP A 87 -15.61 21.69 -6.79
CA ASP A 87 -16.10 22.89 -7.47
C ASP A 87 -15.95 22.84 -9.01
N GLY A 88 -16.15 21.65 -9.60
CA GLY A 88 -16.00 21.42 -11.04
C GLY A 88 -14.56 21.31 -11.54
N VAL A 89 -13.55 21.45 -10.67
CA VAL A 89 -12.14 21.34 -10.99
C VAL A 89 -11.61 19.96 -10.59
N ARG A 90 -10.96 19.27 -11.54
CA ARG A 90 -10.22 18.03 -11.24
C ARG A 90 -8.88 18.37 -10.61
N LEU A 91 -8.68 17.88 -9.40
CA LEU A 91 -7.48 18.02 -8.60
C LEU A 91 -6.85 16.65 -8.38
N ALA A 92 -5.57 16.63 -8.04
CA ALA A 92 -4.86 15.41 -7.73
C ALA A 92 -3.91 15.59 -6.56
N VAL A 93 -3.75 14.52 -5.79
CA VAL A 93 -2.76 14.40 -4.74
C VAL A 93 -1.97 13.14 -4.96
N LEU A 94 -0.66 13.24 -4.84
CA LEU A 94 0.20 12.09 -4.76
C LEU A 94 -0.17 11.27 -3.52
N PRO A 95 0.21 9.98 -3.47
CA PRO A 95 0.04 9.18 -2.26
C PRO A 95 0.65 9.79 -1.01
N SER A 96 1.63 10.70 -1.16
CA SER A 96 2.22 11.51 -0.09
C SER A 96 1.32 12.60 0.48
N GLY A 97 0.20 12.94 -0.18
CA GLY A 97 -0.68 14.06 0.16
C GLY A 97 -0.27 15.39 -0.47
N VAL A 98 0.83 15.42 -1.23
CA VAL A 98 1.31 16.59 -1.98
C VAL A 98 0.46 16.76 -3.24
N PRO A 99 0.07 17.98 -3.65
CA PRO A 99 -0.59 18.20 -4.94
C PRO A 99 0.20 17.57 -6.09
N ALA A 100 -0.49 16.91 -7.02
CA ALA A 100 0.11 16.50 -8.27
C ALA A 100 -0.15 17.56 -9.36
N ASP A 101 0.84 17.81 -10.23
CA ASP A 101 0.72 18.75 -11.33
C ASP A 101 -0.28 18.26 -12.39
N ALA A 102 -1.01 19.19 -13.00
CA ALA A 102 -2.15 18.92 -13.89
C ALA A 102 -1.82 18.08 -15.15
N GLY A 103 -0.54 17.91 -15.49
CA GLY A 103 -0.07 17.21 -16.69
C GLY A 103 -0.09 15.68 -16.62
N SER A 104 -0.34 15.05 -15.46
CA SER A 104 -0.23 13.58 -15.29
C SER A 104 -1.57 12.84 -15.18
N LEU A 105 -2.69 13.47 -15.51
CA LEU A 105 -4.03 12.89 -15.30
C LEU A 105 -4.41 11.90 -16.41
N VAL A 106 -3.76 10.73 -16.43
CA VAL A 106 -4.19 9.61 -17.29
C VAL A 106 -5.45 8.96 -16.69
N SER A 107 -6.27 8.39 -17.57
CA SER A 107 -7.50 7.66 -17.25
C SER A 107 -7.34 6.68 -16.07
N SER A 108 -8.36 6.63 -15.21
CA SER A 108 -8.48 5.74 -14.06
C SER A 108 -8.43 4.27 -14.48
N ALA A 109 -7.39 3.55 -14.05
CA ALA A 109 -7.39 2.10 -14.07
C ALA A 109 -7.80 1.63 -12.67
N ARG A 110 -9.06 1.21 -12.51
CA ARG A 110 -9.40 0.34 -11.38
C ARG A 110 -8.78 -1.02 -11.67
N PRO A 111 -8.02 -1.62 -10.75
CA PRO A 111 -7.68 -3.03 -10.86
C PRO A 111 -8.98 -3.82 -11.02
N ALA A 112 -9.07 -4.66 -12.06
CA ALA A 112 -10.20 -5.55 -12.23
C ALA A 112 -10.18 -6.57 -11.08
N ALA A 113 -11.21 -6.58 -10.25
CA ALA A 113 -11.40 -7.62 -9.25
C ALA A 113 -12.04 -8.85 -9.92
N ASP A 114 -11.24 -9.67 -10.61
CA ASP A 114 -11.60 -11.06 -10.89
C ASP A 114 -10.97 -11.93 -9.79
N SER A 115 -11.71 -12.11 -8.71
CA SER A 115 -11.12 -12.39 -7.39
C SER A 115 -11.53 -13.71 -6.76
N GLY A 116 -12.44 -14.46 -7.40
CA GLY A 116 -13.05 -15.63 -6.75
C GLY A 116 -13.76 -15.29 -5.42
N LEU A 117 -13.99 -14.00 -5.14
CA LEU A 117 -14.63 -13.53 -3.92
C LEU A 117 -16.14 -13.41 -4.11
N SER A 118 -16.88 -13.75 -3.07
CA SER A 118 -18.31 -13.51 -2.96
C SER A 118 -18.61 -12.61 -1.77
N ILE A 119 -19.57 -11.70 -1.95
CA ILE A 119 -20.09 -10.84 -0.90
C ILE A 119 -21.51 -11.28 -0.56
N GLU A 120 -21.77 -11.51 0.72
CA GLU A 120 -23.09 -11.86 1.23
C GLU A 120 -23.37 -11.06 2.50
N SER A 121 -24.34 -10.14 2.46
CA SER A 121 -24.64 -9.24 3.58
C SER A 121 -23.38 -8.49 4.04
N ASN A 122 -22.91 -8.73 5.27
CA ASN A 122 -21.73 -8.15 5.89
C ASN A 122 -20.48 -9.05 5.82
N ARG A 123 -20.51 -10.07 4.95
CA ARG A 123 -19.42 -11.04 4.77
C ARG A 123 -18.74 -10.90 3.42
N LEU A 124 -17.41 -10.87 3.45
CA LEU A 124 -16.55 -11.06 2.29
C LEU A 124 -15.94 -12.47 2.37
N GLN A 125 -16.03 -13.26 1.30
CA GLN A 125 -15.61 -14.66 1.31
C GLN A 125 -14.76 -15.00 0.11
N SER A 126 -13.65 -15.71 0.32
CA SER A 126 -12.93 -16.41 -0.74
C SER A 126 -13.36 -17.87 -0.81
N ARG A 127 -13.64 -18.34 -2.03
CA ARG A 127 -13.95 -19.75 -2.32
C ARG A 127 -12.83 -20.45 -3.08
N GLU A 128 -11.65 -19.84 -3.14
CA GLU A 128 -10.49 -20.43 -3.82
C GLU A 128 -10.07 -21.75 -3.16
N PRO A 129 -9.91 -22.84 -3.95
CA PRO A 129 -9.44 -24.11 -3.41
C PRO A 129 -8.07 -23.97 -2.74
N GLY A 130 -7.98 -24.31 -1.45
CA GLY A 130 -6.74 -24.19 -0.67
C GLY A 130 -6.50 -22.83 -0.02
N ASN A 131 -7.34 -21.81 -0.30
CA ASN A 131 -7.28 -20.49 0.32
C ASN A 131 -8.68 -19.93 0.61
N ALA A 132 -9.59 -20.78 1.10
CA ALA A 132 -10.95 -20.39 1.46
C ALA A 132 -10.98 -19.70 2.83
N TRP A 133 -11.63 -18.55 2.91
CA TRP A 133 -11.77 -17.77 4.14
C TRP A 133 -13.06 -16.95 4.13
N THR A 134 -13.49 -16.51 5.31
CA THR A 134 -14.64 -15.61 5.48
C THR A 134 -14.27 -14.51 6.46
N TYR A 135 -14.47 -13.27 6.04
CA TYR A 135 -14.34 -12.09 6.86
C TYR A 135 -15.73 -11.51 7.11
N GLU A 136 -16.17 -11.49 8.37
CA GLU A 136 -17.46 -10.97 8.79
C GLU A 136 -17.30 -9.72 9.64
N ILE A 137 -17.94 -8.62 9.23
CA ILE A 137 -17.80 -7.34 9.90
C ILE A 137 -18.93 -7.17 10.91
N GLN A 138 -18.59 -7.24 12.20
CA GLN A 138 -19.54 -7.04 13.29
C GLN A 138 -20.03 -5.59 13.33
N GLY A 139 -21.34 -5.37 13.35
CA GLY A 139 -21.96 -4.03 13.41
C GLY A 139 -22.07 -3.28 12.08
N GLU A 140 -21.64 -3.90 10.97
CA GLU A 140 -21.90 -3.41 9.62
C GLU A 140 -23.11 -4.17 9.02
N PRO A 141 -24.19 -3.49 8.57
CA PRO A 141 -25.36 -4.18 8.03
C PRO A 141 -25.11 -4.91 6.72
N SER A 142 -24.37 -4.28 5.80
CA SER A 142 -24.07 -4.84 4.49
C SER A 142 -22.82 -4.24 3.88
N LEU A 143 -22.21 -4.96 2.94
CA LEU A 143 -21.06 -4.53 2.17
C LEU A 143 -21.47 -4.01 0.79
N ARG A 144 -20.76 -2.98 0.32
CA ARG A 144 -20.96 -2.36 -0.99
C ARG A 144 -20.09 -3.04 -2.04
N SER A 145 -20.66 -3.99 -2.77
CA SER A 145 -19.92 -4.79 -3.76
C SER A 145 -19.30 -3.97 -4.88
N ASP A 146 -19.88 -2.81 -5.23
CA ASP A 146 -19.36 -1.83 -6.18
C ASP A 146 -18.05 -1.16 -5.74
N THR A 147 -17.66 -1.31 -4.46
CA THR A 147 -16.48 -0.67 -3.87
C THR A 147 -15.31 -1.63 -3.65
N LEU A 148 -15.48 -2.92 -3.98
CA LEU A 148 -14.44 -3.93 -3.81
C LEU A 148 -13.22 -3.60 -4.68
N GLN A 149 -12.05 -3.50 -4.04
CA GLN A 149 -10.79 -3.14 -4.67
C GLN A 149 -9.65 -4.01 -4.13
N ALA A 150 -8.53 -4.06 -4.84
CA ALA A 150 -7.32 -4.76 -4.44
C ALA A 150 -6.07 -3.89 -4.64
N ASP A 151 -5.08 -4.07 -3.77
CA ASP A 151 -3.72 -3.56 -4.01
C ASP A 151 -2.87 -4.60 -4.78
N ALA A 152 -1.68 -4.20 -5.23
CA ALA A 152 -0.80 -5.10 -5.98
C ALA A 152 -0.12 -6.17 -5.11
N SER A 153 -0.34 -6.15 -3.79
CA SER A 153 0.09 -7.22 -2.87
C SER A 153 -1.02 -8.26 -2.62
N GLY A 154 -2.18 -8.11 -3.27
CA GLY A 154 -3.31 -9.03 -3.12
C GLY A 154 -4.13 -8.79 -1.86
N ASN A 155 -3.98 -7.63 -1.20
CA ASN A 155 -4.87 -7.26 -0.11
C ASN A 155 -6.17 -6.67 -0.67
N TRP A 156 -7.27 -6.95 0.01
CA TRP A 156 -8.61 -6.53 -0.39
C TRP A 156 -9.09 -5.35 0.43
N TYR A 157 -9.93 -4.53 -0.19
CA TYR A 157 -10.50 -3.33 0.40
C TYR A 157 -11.97 -3.21 0.00
N ILE A 158 -12.82 -2.86 0.96
CA ILE A 158 -14.27 -2.75 0.71
C ILE A 158 -14.94 -1.77 1.66
N GLN A 159 -15.95 -1.05 1.15
CA GLN A 159 -16.78 -0.18 1.98
C GLN A 159 -18.02 -0.91 2.48
N GLY A 160 -18.38 -0.62 3.74
CA GLY A 160 -19.69 -0.94 4.29
C GLY A 160 -20.77 0.02 3.81
N SER A 161 -22.02 -0.38 3.98
CA SER A 161 -23.21 0.46 3.77
C SER A 161 -23.21 1.75 4.59
N LYS A 162 -22.56 1.75 5.76
CA LYS A 162 -22.35 2.94 6.60
C LYS A 162 -21.18 3.83 6.14
N GLY A 163 -20.48 3.48 5.06
CA GLY A 163 -19.31 4.20 4.57
C GLY A 163 -17.99 3.84 5.24
N ASN A 164 -18.02 2.98 6.26
CA ASN A 164 -16.83 2.42 6.90
C ASN A 164 -15.94 1.73 5.87
N TRP A 165 -14.62 1.84 6.05
CA TRP A 165 -13.64 1.31 5.12
C TRP A 165 -12.81 0.20 5.76
N TYR A 166 -12.75 -0.95 5.09
CA TYR A 166 -12.13 -2.16 5.62
C TYR A 166 -11.03 -2.62 4.69
N SER A 167 -9.94 -3.14 5.26
CA SER A 167 -8.92 -3.87 4.51
C SER A 167 -8.66 -5.23 5.14
N VAL A 168 -8.57 -6.27 4.30
CA VAL A 168 -8.15 -7.62 4.68
C VAL A 168 -6.96 -8.06 3.83
N ASP A 169 -6.10 -8.91 4.37
CA ASP A 169 -5.04 -9.53 3.58
C ASP A 169 -5.56 -10.68 2.69
N ALA A 170 -4.68 -11.27 1.89
CA ALA A 170 -5.02 -12.36 0.98
C ALA A 170 -5.54 -13.63 1.69
N GLY A 171 -5.35 -13.74 3.02
CA GLY A 171 -5.86 -14.82 3.86
C GLY A 171 -7.15 -14.45 4.62
N GLY A 172 -7.75 -13.30 4.33
CA GLY A 172 -8.99 -12.85 4.96
C GLY A 172 -8.82 -12.28 6.37
N LYS A 173 -7.58 -12.03 6.82
CA LYS A 173 -7.34 -11.39 8.11
C LYS A 173 -7.41 -9.87 7.98
N GLU A 174 -8.18 -9.24 8.86
CA GLU A 174 -8.27 -7.77 8.88
C GLU A 174 -6.89 -7.12 9.10
N ARG A 175 -6.62 -6.09 8.30
CA ARG A 175 -5.43 -5.26 8.37
C ARG A 175 -5.71 -3.97 9.12
N PHE A 176 -6.79 -3.29 8.74
CA PHE A 176 -7.34 -2.14 9.42
C PHE A 176 -8.83 -1.99 9.13
N SER A 177 -9.52 -1.26 9.99
CA SER A 177 -10.84 -0.72 9.70
C SER A 177 -10.89 0.75 10.10
N LEU A 178 -11.46 1.58 9.23
CA LEU A 178 -11.77 2.98 9.49
C LEU A 178 -13.28 3.10 9.62
N ARG A 179 -13.76 3.34 10.84
CA ARG A 179 -15.17 3.38 11.18
C ARG A 179 -15.59 4.81 11.43
N PHE A 180 -16.50 5.34 10.63
CA PHE A 180 -17.05 6.67 10.83
C PHE A 180 -18.18 6.60 11.86
N GLY A 181 -18.24 7.56 12.79
CA GLY A 181 -19.28 7.58 13.81
C GLY A 181 -20.69 7.77 13.23
N ASP A 182 -21.71 7.42 14.00
CA ASP A 182 -23.12 7.55 13.60
C ASP A 182 -23.64 9.02 13.65
N GLU A 183 -22.79 9.99 14.03
CA GLU A 183 -23.04 11.45 13.93
C GLU A 183 -23.22 11.87 12.45
N PRO A 184 -23.97 12.94 12.13
CA PRO A 184 -24.62 13.08 10.82
C PRO A 184 -23.63 13.51 9.73
N SER A 185 -22.79 12.57 9.28
CA SER A 185 -22.20 12.60 7.95
C SER A 185 -23.35 12.45 6.96
N ARG A 186 -23.76 13.57 6.34
CA ARG A 186 -24.82 13.55 5.32
C ARG A 186 -24.35 12.80 4.06
N SER A 187 -23.03 12.74 3.86
CA SER A 187 -22.40 12.03 2.76
C SER A 187 -21.72 10.74 3.22
N VAL A 188 -22.00 9.64 2.51
CA VAL A 188 -21.18 8.42 2.62
C VAL A 188 -19.86 8.71 1.90
N PRO A 189 -18.70 8.59 2.57
CA PRO A 189 -17.42 8.86 1.93
C PRO A 189 -17.16 7.90 0.77
N ALA A 190 -16.40 8.34 -0.23
CA ALA A 190 -15.87 7.48 -1.28
C ALA A 190 -14.43 7.10 -0.95
N CYS A 191 -14.10 5.81 -0.94
CA CYS A 191 -12.75 5.34 -0.66
C CYS A 191 -12.14 4.59 -1.86
N VAL A 192 -10.86 4.83 -2.11
CA VAL A 192 -10.08 4.14 -3.14
C VAL A 192 -8.72 3.69 -2.60
N VAL A 193 -8.13 2.71 -3.27
CA VAL A 193 -6.79 2.20 -2.94
C VAL A 193 -5.86 2.28 -4.15
N ALA A 194 -4.61 2.66 -3.91
CA ALA A 194 -3.54 2.62 -4.90
C ALA A 194 -2.87 1.23 -4.94
N PRO A 195 -2.17 0.85 -6.02
CA PRO A 195 -1.39 -0.39 -6.08
C PRO A 195 -0.42 -0.57 -4.89
N SER A 196 0.06 0.53 -4.29
CA SER A 196 0.92 0.55 -3.10
C SER A 196 0.25 0.14 -1.79
N GLY A 197 -1.08 0.05 -1.78
CA GLY A 197 -1.88 -0.19 -0.58
C GLY A 197 -2.18 1.07 0.23
N ASP A 198 -1.63 2.23 -0.17
CA ASP A 198 -2.11 3.53 0.30
C ASP A 198 -3.58 3.67 -0.09
N SER A 199 -4.42 4.07 0.86
CA SER A 199 -5.84 4.30 0.59
C SER A 199 -6.22 5.73 0.91
N ALA A 200 -7.18 6.25 0.16
CA ALA A 200 -7.71 7.57 0.36
C ALA A 200 -9.23 7.51 0.48
N CYS A 201 -9.80 8.29 1.39
CA CYS A 201 -11.24 8.45 1.54
C CYS A 201 -11.60 9.93 1.45
N LEU A 202 -12.64 10.23 0.68
CA LEU A 202 -13.14 11.58 0.43
C LEU A 202 -14.58 11.71 0.93
N SER A 203 -14.85 12.78 1.66
CA SER A 203 -16.20 13.23 2.02
C SER A 203 -16.33 14.72 1.75
N ALA A 204 -17.51 15.15 1.32
CA ALA A 204 -17.84 16.57 1.24
C ALA A 204 -17.91 17.24 2.62
N ASP A 205 -18.12 16.45 3.68
CA ASP A 205 -18.28 16.95 5.04
C ASP A 205 -16.92 17.26 5.70
N TRP A 206 -15.94 16.36 5.58
CA TRP A 206 -14.65 16.46 6.31
C TRP A 206 -13.40 16.45 5.42
N GLY A 207 -13.54 16.32 4.11
CA GLY A 207 -12.44 16.42 3.15
C GLY A 207 -11.82 15.09 2.75
N LEU A 208 -10.54 15.12 2.39
CA LEU A 208 -9.78 13.98 1.91
C LEU A 208 -8.77 13.53 2.97
N ILE A 209 -8.71 12.23 3.25
CA ILE A 209 -7.71 11.62 4.13
C ILE A 209 -6.95 10.52 3.41
N GLY A 210 -5.68 10.37 3.76
CA GLY A 210 -4.83 9.25 3.35
C GLY A 210 -4.50 8.33 4.52
N ILE A 211 -4.74 7.03 4.35
CA ILE A 211 -4.37 5.97 5.29
C ILE A 211 -3.20 5.20 4.69
N ARG A 212 -2.15 4.99 5.49
CA ARG A 212 -0.93 4.30 5.08
C ARG A 212 -0.48 3.29 6.12
N GLU A 213 0.11 2.19 5.66
CA GLU A 213 0.89 1.29 6.53
C GLU A 213 2.20 1.98 6.93
N LYS A 214 2.42 2.13 8.24
CA LYS A 214 3.66 2.69 8.77
C LYS A 214 4.84 1.85 8.29
N SER A 215 5.85 2.53 7.76
CA SER A 215 7.04 1.87 7.27
C SER A 215 8.28 2.73 7.49
N ASP A 216 9.37 2.05 7.84
CA ASP A 216 10.73 2.62 7.80
C ASP A 216 11.37 2.47 6.41
N SER A 217 10.65 1.85 5.47
CA SER A 217 11.09 1.74 4.09
C SER A 217 10.91 3.06 3.34
N PRO A 218 11.96 3.56 2.67
CA PRO A 218 11.85 4.67 1.74
C PRO A 218 10.90 4.37 0.57
N ARG A 219 10.13 5.38 0.16
CA ARG A 219 9.37 5.32 -1.09
C ARG A 219 10.22 5.82 -2.25
N LEU A 220 10.06 5.20 -3.41
CA LEU A 220 10.79 5.58 -4.61
C LEU A 220 9.85 6.24 -5.60
N PHE A 221 10.29 7.33 -6.18
CA PHE A 221 9.61 8.01 -7.27
C PHE A 221 10.59 8.10 -8.44
N LEU A 222 10.10 7.81 -9.63
CA LEU A 222 10.83 7.98 -10.88
C LEU A 222 10.14 9.06 -11.70
N ASP A 223 10.87 10.16 -11.96
CA ASP A 223 10.38 11.30 -12.72
C ASP A 223 9.02 11.83 -12.17
N GLY A 224 8.92 11.91 -10.83
CA GLY A 224 7.74 12.37 -10.11
C GLY A 224 6.65 11.33 -9.88
N ARG A 225 6.77 10.12 -10.45
CA ARG A 225 5.76 9.05 -10.36
C ARG A 225 6.19 7.99 -9.36
N GLU A 226 5.27 7.53 -8.50
CA GLU A 226 5.65 6.50 -7.54
C GLU A 226 6.00 5.19 -8.25
N LEU A 227 7.18 4.66 -7.93
CA LEU A 227 7.57 3.34 -8.35
C LEU A 227 7.16 2.30 -7.31
N PHE A 228 5.95 1.77 -7.47
CA PHE A 228 5.51 0.66 -6.63
C PHE A 228 6.30 -0.61 -6.95
N MET A 229 6.72 -1.29 -5.88
CA MET A 229 7.45 -2.55 -5.95
C MET A 229 6.88 -3.52 -4.94
N ALA A 230 6.63 -4.76 -5.39
CA ALA A 230 6.16 -5.84 -4.51
C ALA A 230 7.12 -6.09 -3.32
N ARG A 231 8.40 -5.79 -3.50
CA ARG A 231 9.41 -5.81 -2.44
C ARG A 231 9.85 -4.39 -2.13
N LYS A 232 9.68 -3.98 -0.87
CA LYS A 232 9.99 -2.62 -0.41
C LYS A 232 11.52 -2.41 -0.32
N PRO A 233 12.02 -1.18 -0.53
CA PRO A 233 13.40 -0.81 -0.20
C PRO A 233 13.75 -1.05 1.27
N VAL A 234 15.03 -1.17 1.58
CA VAL A 234 15.49 -1.33 2.97
C VAL A 234 16.65 -0.39 3.26
N VAL A 235 16.65 0.23 4.44
CA VAL A 235 17.78 1.04 4.90
C VAL A 235 18.73 0.14 5.68
N ALA A 236 19.98 0.05 5.23
CA ALA A 236 21.05 -0.65 5.92
C ALA A 236 22.24 0.28 6.07
N GLN A 237 22.72 0.48 7.31
CA GLN A 237 23.88 1.34 7.59
C GLN A 237 23.73 2.76 6.99
N GLY A 238 22.53 3.34 7.08
CA GLY A 238 22.23 4.66 6.50
C GLY A 238 22.14 4.69 4.96
N THR A 239 22.23 3.54 4.30
CA THR A 239 22.14 3.41 2.84
C THR A 239 20.83 2.72 2.45
N THR A 240 20.08 3.33 1.53
CA THR A 240 18.92 2.67 0.93
C THR A 240 19.36 1.64 -0.08
N LEU A 241 18.96 0.40 0.15
CA LEU A 241 19.11 -0.72 -0.75
C LEU A 241 17.77 -1.01 -1.41
N VAL A 242 17.80 -1.28 -2.71
CA VAL A 242 16.59 -1.57 -3.49
C VAL A 242 16.67 -2.94 -4.15
N PRO A 243 15.54 -3.65 -4.32
CA PRO A 243 15.49 -4.83 -5.17
C PRO A 243 16.01 -4.51 -6.56
N MET A 244 17.04 -5.24 -6.96
CA MET A 244 17.84 -4.96 -8.15
C MET A 244 16.98 -4.83 -9.42
N ARG A 245 16.13 -5.82 -9.72
CA ARG A 245 15.30 -5.82 -10.94
C ARG A 245 14.25 -4.70 -10.95
N GLY A 246 13.57 -4.51 -9.83
CA GLY A 246 12.41 -3.62 -9.74
C GLY A 246 12.71 -2.17 -10.12
N VAL A 247 13.84 -1.62 -9.67
CA VAL A 247 14.24 -0.24 -9.99
C VAL A 247 14.95 -0.15 -11.33
N LEU A 248 15.89 -1.05 -11.58
CA LEU A 248 16.80 -0.92 -12.73
C LEU A 248 16.13 -1.15 -14.08
N GLU A 249 15.22 -2.12 -14.15
CA GLU A 249 14.48 -2.38 -15.39
C GLU A 249 13.58 -1.19 -15.75
N LYS A 250 13.03 -0.51 -14.74
CA LYS A 250 12.21 0.70 -14.90
C LYS A 250 13.04 1.91 -15.33
N LEU A 251 14.32 1.94 -14.97
CA LEU A 251 15.30 2.91 -15.47
C LEU A 251 15.85 2.57 -16.86
N GLY A 252 15.34 1.51 -17.52
CA GLY A 252 15.77 1.06 -18.84
C GLY A 252 17.11 0.34 -18.84
N ALA A 253 17.58 -0.13 -17.69
CA ALA A 253 18.83 -0.88 -17.59
C ALA A 253 18.59 -2.39 -17.73
N MET A 254 19.50 -3.06 -18.44
CA MET A 254 19.59 -4.51 -18.48
C MET A 254 20.28 -5.01 -17.21
N VAL A 255 19.71 -6.02 -16.57
CA VAL A 255 20.23 -6.60 -15.34
C VAL A 255 20.51 -8.09 -15.55
N GLN A 256 21.73 -8.51 -15.21
CA GLN A 256 22.17 -9.89 -15.26
C GLN A 256 22.69 -10.34 -13.90
N TRP A 257 22.28 -11.54 -13.49
CA TRP A 257 22.76 -12.20 -12.29
C TRP A 257 23.58 -13.43 -12.67
N ASP A 258 24.82 -13.49 -12.21
CA ASP A 258 25.67 -14.68 -12.29
C ASP A 258 25.73 -15.34 -10.91
N SER A 259 25.10 -16.51 -10.79
CA SER A 259 25.05 -17.28 -9.55
C SER A 259 26.40 -17.90 -9.17
N ALA A 260 27.26 -18.22 -10.15
CA ALA A 260 28.54 -18.88 -9.89
C ALA A 260 29.54 -17.90 -9.27
N SER A 261 29.61 -16.69 -9.82
CA SER A 261 30.49 -15.63 -9.28
C SER A 261 29.82 -14.76 -8.21
N GLN A 262 28.51 -14.95 -7.99
CA GLN A 262 27.65 -14.11 -7.16
C GLN A 262 27.73 -12.62 -7.53
N THR A 263 27.72 -12.35 -8.85
CA THR A 263 27.92 -11.02 -9.41
C THR A 263 26.67 -10.54 -10.12
N VAL A 264 26.26 -9.32 -9.78
CA VAL A 264 25.29 -8.53 -10.52
C VAL A 264 26.03 -7.70 -11.57
N THR A 265 25.56 -7.78 -12.81
CA THR A 265 25.98 -6.87 -13.88
C THR A 265 24.78 -6.05 -14.33
N VAL A 266 24.93 -4.74 -14.36
CA VAL A 266 23.92 -3.79 -14.84
C VAL A 266 24.50 -3.06 -16.04
N ALA A 267 23.71 -2.91 -17.11
CA ALA A 267 24.12 -2.19 -18.30
C ALA A 267 23.00 -1.28 -18.82
N LYS A 268 23.34 -0.04 -19.18
CA LYS A 268 22.44 0.90 -19.86
C LYS A 268 23.26 1.74 -20.84
N GLY A 269 23.01 1.58 -22.15
CA GLY A 269 23.85 2.19 -23.18
C GLY A 269 25.32 1.78 -23.03
N SER A 270 26.22 2.75 -22.88
CA SER A 270 27.66 2.53 -22.64
C SER A 270 28.01 2.27 -21.16
N ALA A 271 27.10 2.57 -20.24
CA ALA A 271 27.33 2.39 -18.82
C ALA A 271 27.27 0.92 -18.42
N LYS A 272 28.24 0.49 -17.61
CA LYS A 272 28.33 -0.87 -17.05
C LYS A 272 28.67 -0.80 -15.58
N LEU A 273 27.92 -1.51 -14.75
CA LEU A 273 28.16 -1.64 -13.32
C LEU A 273 28.27 -3.12 -12.98
N LYS A 274 29.31 -3.49 -12.22
CA LYS A 274 29.48 -4.82 -11.64
C LYS A 274 29.53 -4.74 -10.13
N LEU A 275 28.70 -5.55 -9.48
CA LEU A 275 28.53 -5.61 -8.03
C LEU A 275 28.60 -7.07 -7.59
N LYS A 276 29.58 -7.43 -6.76
CA LYS A 276 29.63 -8.76 -6.15
C LYS A 276 28.93 -8.73 -4.79
N LEU A 277 28.14 -9.76 -4.48
CA LEU A 277 27.51 -9.88 -3.16
C LEU A 277 28.54 -9.80 -2.04
N GLY A 278 28.22 -9.05 -0.98
CA GLY A 278 29.07 -8.86 0.19
C GLY A 278 30.33 -8.01 -0.04
N ALA A 279 30.67 -7.67 -1.29
CA ALA A 279 31.85 -6.87 -1.58
C ALA A 279 31.62 -5.39 -1.19
N LYS A 280 32.65 -4.76 -0.62
CA LYS A 280 32.66 -3.32 -0.30
C LYS A 280 33.03 -2.44 -1.49
N GLN A 281 33.26 -3.02 -2.66
CA GLN A 281 33.65 -2.32 -3.87
C GLN A 281 32.73 -2.72 -5.02
N ALA A 282 32.45 -1.75 -5.89
CA ALA A 282 31.76 -1.92 -7.15
C ALA A 282 32.63 -1.42 -8.29
N VAL A 283 32.41 -1.94 -9.50
CA VAL A 283 33.11 -1.47 -10.69
C VAL A 283 32.12 -0.74 -11.59
N VAL A 284 32.32 0.56 -11.81
CA VAL A 284 31.54 1.40 -12.74
C VAL A 284 32.40 1.70 -13.97
N GLY A 285 32.09 1.07 -15.09
CA GLY A 285 32.92 1.06 -16.29
C GLY A 285 34.26 0.40 -15.98
N THR A 286 35.32 1.20 -15.88
CA THR A 286 36.68 0.79 -15.53
C THR A 286 37.10 1.23 -14.12
N ARG A 287 36.27 2.03 -13.43
CA ARG A 287 36.60 2.63 -12.12
C ARG A 287 36.07 1.76 -10.98
N SER A 288 36.90 1.54 -9.95
CA SER A 288 36.44 0.94 -8.68
C SER A 288 35.87 2.02 -7.76
N VAL A 289 34.72 1.75 -7.16
CA VAL A 289 33.99 2.66 -6.25
C VAL A 289 33.72 1.94 -4.94
N THR A 290 34.03 2.58 -3.82
CA THR A 290 33.72 2.06 -2.48
C THR A 290 32.24 2.18 -2.18
N LEU A 291 31.63 1.10 -1.72
CA LEU A 291 30.23 1.03 -1.32
C LEU A 291 30.07 1.38 0.16
N ALA A 292 29.12 2.26 0.47
CA ALA A 292 28.72 2.54 1.85
C ALA A 292 28.05 1.32 2.52
N SER A 293 27.32 0.51 1.74
CA SER A 293 26.79 -0.78 2.17
C SER A 293 26.88 -1.77 1.00
N PRO A 294 27.29 -3.04 1.22
CA PRO A 294 27.45 -4.01 0.14
C PRO A 294 26.09 -4.46 -0.43
N ALA A 295 26.11 -4.98 -1.67
CA ALA A 295 24.98 -5.72 -2.20
C ALA A 295 24.74 -6.98 -1.35
N ARG A 296 23.48 -7.31 -1.08
CA ARG A 296 23.10 -8.44 -0.21
C ARG A 296 21.82 -9.11 -0.67
N VAL A 297 21.61 -10.35 -0.23
CA VAL A 297 20.32 -11.01 -0.39
C VAL A 297 19.43 -10.60 0.78
N HIS A 298 18.20 -10.19 0.47
CA HIS A 298 17.15 -9.92 1.44
C HIS A 298 15.83 -10.48 0.89
N ASP A 299 15.13 -11.27 1.72
CA ASP A 299 13.90 -11.99 1.37
C ASP A 299 13.96 -12.82 0.09
N GLY A 300 15.15 -13.36 -0.25
CA GLY A 300 15.34 -14.14 -1.47
C GLY A 300 15.48 -13.30 -2.76
N SER A 301 15.70 -11.99 -2.63
CA SER A 301 16.04 -11.11 -3.74
C SER A 301 17.37 -10.41 -3.50
N VAL A 302 18.09 -10.06 -4.58
CA VAL A 302 19.32 -9.28 -4.50
C VAL A 302 18.98 -7.80 -4.35
N TYR A 303 19.52 -7.19 -3.31
CA TYR A 303 19.39 -5.79 -2.97
C TYR A 303 20.71 -5.07 -3.21
N VAL A 304 20.63 -3.90 -3.85
CA VAL A 304 21.79 -3.12 -4.28
C VAL A 304 21.69 -1.67 -3.79
N PRO A 305 22.82 -1.00 -3.50
CA PRO A 305 22.82 0.41 -3.09
C PRO A 305 22.25 1.32 -4.17
N LEU A 306 21.14 1.98 -3.88
CA LEU A 306 20.40 2.78 -4.86
C LEU A 306 21.26 3.90 -5.46
N ARG A 307 22.09 4.56 -4.64
CA ARG A 307 22.94 5.67 -5.05
C ARG A 307 23.92 5.27 -6.16
N VAL A 308 24.72 4.23 -5.90
CA VAL A 308 25.74 3.75 -6.84
C VAL A 308 25.11 3.26 -8.13
N VAL A 309 23.96 2.61 -8.00
CA VAL A 309 23.20 2.11 -9.14
C VAL A 309 22.66 3.25 -9.99
N SER A 310 22.08 4.28 -9.39
CA SER A 310 21.51 5.43 -10.11
C SER A 310 22.60 6.26 -10.78
N GLU A 311 23.71 6.51 -10.08
CA GLU A 311 24.88 7.18 -10.66
C GLU A 311 25.42 6.42 -11.88
N ALA A 312 25.50 5.08 -11.79
CA ALA A 312 25.98 4.26 -12.88
C ALA A 312 25.06 4.32 -14.11
N VAL A 313 23.75 4.42 -13.94
CA VAL A 313 22.78 4.47 -15.05
C VAL A 313 22.41 5.90 -15.49
N GLY A 314 23.12 6.90 -14.97
CA GLY A 314 22.95 8.30 -15.37
C GLY A 314 21.72 8.98 -14.76
N SER A 315 21.24 8.54 -13.61
CA SER A 315 20.11 9.14 -12.90
C SER A 315 20.58 9.94 -11.68
N ASP A 316 19.85 11.01 -11.38
CA ASP A 316 20.06 11.82 -10.18
C ASP A 316 19.08 11.40 -9.08
N ILE A 317 19.50 11.55 -7.83
CA ILE A 317 18.69 11.17 -6.66
C ILE A 317 18.57 12.35 -5.70
N ALA A 318 17.35 12.66 -5.28
CA ALA A 318 17.06 13.52 -4.14
C ALA A 318 16.35 12.74 -3.03
N TRP A 319 16.72 13.01 -1.77
CA TRP A 319 16.09 12.43 -0.59
C TRP A 319 15.30 13.51 0.15
N GLU A 320 14.02 13.24 0.40
CA GLU A 320 13.14 14.05 1.24
C GLU A 320 12.96 13.32 2.58
N GLY A 321 13.67 13.78 3.61
CA GLY A 321 13.69 13.16 4.93
C GLY A 321 12.31 13.08 5.62
N PRO A 322 11.56 14.19 5.73
CA PRO A 322 10.24 14.22 6.35
C PRO A 322 9.25 13.19 5.80
N THR A 323 9.22 13.01 4.48
CA THR A 323 8.29 12.08 3.82
C THR A 323 8.93 10.72 3.49
N ARG A 324 10.19 10.52 3.90
CA ARG A 324 11.02 9.35 3.58
C ARG A 324 10.96 8.96 2.10
N THR A 325 11.03 9.97 1.24
CA THR A 325 10.82 9.82 -0.19
C THR A 325 12.14 10.01 -0.94
N ILE A 326 12.40 9.13 -1.91
CA ILE A 326 13.52 9.23 -2.82
C ILE A 326 12.99 9.56 -4.21
N GLN A 327 13.35 10.73 -4.72
CA GLN A 327 13.11 11.12 -6.10
C GLN A 327 14.29 10.68 -6.95
N ILE A 328 14.02 9.91 -7.99
CA ILE A 328 14.96 9.50 -9.02
C ILE A 328 14.58 10.26 -10.28
N VAL A 329 15.50 11.04 -10.81
CA VAL A 329 15.29 11.78 -12.06
C VAL A 329 16.22 11.18 -13.09
N ALA A 330 15.67 10.65 -14.18
CA ALA A 330 16.49 10.23 -15.29
C ALA A 330 17.11 11.47 -15.95
N ARG A 331 18.45 11.53 -16.08
CA ARG A 331 19.03 12.55 -16.97
C ARG A 331 18.62 12.18 -18.38
N THR A 332 17.81 13.03 -18.99
CA THR A 332 17.65 13.01 -20.44
C THR A 332 18.97 13.49 -21.03
N ASP A 333 19.61 12.62 -21.80
CA ASP A 333 20.74 13.01 -22.62
C ASP A 333 20.20 13.97 -23.69
N ASN A 334 20.20 15.28 -23.40
CA ASN A 334 20.07 16.31 -24.43
C ASN A 334 21.38 16.33 -25.21
N GLY A 335 21.53 15.39 -26.13
CA GLY A 335 22.72 15.25 -26.96
C GLY A 335 22.41 14.60 -28.30
N GLY A 336 22.15 15.44 -29.31
CA GLY A 336 22.09 15.05 -30.73
C GLY A 336 21.00 15.77 -31.50
#